data_AF-A0A7W5FP23-F1
#
_entry.id   AF-A0A7W5FP23-F1
#
_cell.length_a   1.000
_cell.length_b   1.000
_cell.length_c   1.000
_cell.angle_alpha   90.00
_cell.angle_beta   90.00
_cell.angle_gamma   90.00
#
_symmetry.space_group_name_H-M   'P 1'
#
loop_
_entity.id
_entity.type
_entity.pdbx_description
1 polymer ?
#
loop_
_entity_poly.entity_id
_entity_poly.type
_entity_poly.pdbx_seq_one_letter_code
_entity_poly.pdbx_strand_id
1 'polypeptide(L)'
;MQIGTENQTHHRIKSSSTSNRQALLETAFGKVDAALGQFPGTIIADTEYGREKNYAYLNEEACNAVVKYSTYHKENSKSWQTDISKLDNWTYDEKNDAWICVEGQKLTFRYERKTMTESGFEIQTRHYRSSTCDSCPLKPKCTKAKGDREIQVSMNYIGMKRQAREQLKSEDGYAL
;
A
#
# COMPACT_ATOMS: atom_id res chain seq x y z
N MET A 1 -5.77 -26.42 36.49
CA MET A 1 -6.26 -25.13 35.96
C MET A 1 -6.06 -25.20 34.46
N GLN A 2 -7.14 -25.47 33.74
CA GLN A 2 -7.17 -25.64 32.29
C GLN A 2 -7.35 -24.24 31.70
N ILE A 3 -6.39 -23.78 30.89
CA ILE A 3 -6.53 -22.58 30.08
C ILE A 3 -6.39 -23.07 28.65
N GLY A 4 -7.52 -23.22 27.97
CA GLY A 4 -7.55 -23.46 26.54
C GLY A 4 -7.19 -22.17 25.81
N THR A 5 -6.23 -22.25 24.91
CA THR A 5 -5.97 -21.19 23.92
C THR A 5 -6.44 -21.73 22.58
N GLU A 6 -7.41 -21.03 21.97
CA GLU A 6 -7.93 -21.32 20.64
C GLU A 6 -6.79 -21.40 19.62
N ASN A 7 -6.81 -22.46 18.81
CA ASN A 7 -5.82 -22.76 17.77
C ASN A 7 -5.85 -21.68 16.66
N GLN A 8 -5.03 -20.64 16.76
CA GLN A 8 -4.71 -19.79 15.60
C GLN A 8 -3.52 -20.37 14.84
N THR A 9 -3.81 -21.12 13.78
CA THR A 9 -2.79 -21.65 12.87
C THR A 9 -2.29 -20.53 11.96
N HIS A 10 -1.04 -20.11 12.14
CA HIS A 10 -0.38 -19.11 11.30
C HIS A 10 0.27 -19.79 10.09
N HIS A 11 -0.08 -19.38 8.88
CA HIS A 11 0.54 -19.90 7.66
C HIS A 11 1.37 -18.82 6.97
N ARG A 12 2.64 -19.14 6.71
CA ARG A 12 3.56 -18.25 5.97
C ARG A 12 3.56 -18.62 4.51
N ILE A 13 3.11 -17.69 3.66
CA ILE A 13 3.17 -17.84 2.21
C ILE A 13 4.44 -17.14 1.72
N LYS A 14 5.37 -17.93 1.17
CA LYS A 14 6.53 -17.42 0.43
C LYS A 14 6.26 -17.64 -1.05
N SER A 15 6.52 -16.65 -1.90
CA SER A 15 6.49 -16.91 -3.34
C SER A 15 7.69 -17.80 -3.73
N SER A 16 7.52 -18.60 -4.77
CA SER A 16 8.55 -19.49 -5.28
C SER A 16 8.79 -19.34 -6.79
N SER A 17 8.59 -18.15 -7.38
CA SER A 17 8.71 -17.99 -8.84
C SER A 17 9.74 -16.96 -9.29
N THR A 18 10.72 -17.48 -10.03
CA THR A 18 11.75 -16.85 -10.87
C THR A 18 11.22 -16.25 -12.18
N SER A 19 10.01 -15.67 -12.20
CA SER A 19 9.42 -15.10 -13.42
C SER A 19 8.69 -13.81 -13.11
N ASN A 20 8.80 -12.82 -14.00
CA ASN A 20 8.19 -11.47 -13.95
C ASN A 20 6.64 -11.43 -13.82
N ARG A 21 5.98 -12.53 -13.46
CA ARG A 21 4.54 -12.56 -13.18
C ARG A 21 4.31 -12.05 -11.77
N GLN A 22 3.55 -10.97 -11.66
CA GLN A 22 3.07 -10.40 -10.40
C GLN A 22 2.53 -11.52 -9.49
N ALA A 23 3.08 -11.67 -8.29
CA ALA A 23 2.67 -12.71 -7.35
C ALA A 23 1.20 -12.46 -6.93
N LEU A 24 0.32 -13.37 -7.34
CA LEU A 24 -1.11 -13.32 -7.03
C LEU A 24 -1.37 -14.13 -5.76
N LEU A 25 -1.94 -13.47 -4.75
CA LEU A 25 -2.37 -14.14 -3.54
C LEU A 25 -3.39 -15.23 -3.87
N GLU A 26 -4.40 -14.94 -4.70
CA GLU A 26 -5.41 -15.89 -5.20
C GLU A 26 -4.82 -17.25 -5.60
N THR A 27 -3.71 -17.24 -6.35
CA THR A 27 -3.06 -18.49 -6.81
C THR A 27 -2.34 -19.21 -5.68
N ALA A 28 -1.70 -18.48 -4.76
CA ALA A 28 -1.08 -19.08 -3.58
C ALA A 28 -2.15 -19.69 -2.66
N PHE A 29 -3.29 -19.01 -2.52
CA PHE A 29 -4.44 -19.47 -1.75
C PHE A 29 -5.06 -20.74 -2.28
N GLY A 30 -5.38 -20.81 -3.57
CA GLY A 30 -5.94 -22.02 -4.16
C GLY A 30 -5.06 -23.25 -3.94
N LYS A 31 -3.74 -23.09 -3.88
CA LYS A 31 -2.81 -24.18 -3.56
C LYS A 31 -2.85 -24.58 -2.09
N VAL A 32 -2.96 -23.62 -1.18
CA VAL A 32 -3.02 -23.89 0.27
C VAL A 32 -4.36 -24.54 0.62
N ASP A 33 -5.47 -24.04 0.08
CA ASP A 33 -6.81 -24.59 0.30
C ASP A 33 -6.91 -26.03 -0.25
N ALA A 34 -6.43 -26.27 -1.48
CA ALA A 34 -6.39 -27.62 -2.04
C ALA A 34 -5.51 -28.60 -1.23
N ALA A 35 -4.51 -28.11 -0.51
CA ALA A 35 -3.61 -28.93 0.29
C ALA A 35 -4.11 -29.15 1.74
N LEU A 36 -4.81 -28.18 2.33
CA LEU A 36 -5.19 -28.19 3.75
C LEU A 36 -6.69 -28.40 3.97
N GLY A 37 -7.52 -28.22 2.95
CA GLY A 37 -8.98 -28.30 3.02
C GLY A 37 -9.64 -27.24 3.91
N GLN A 38 -8.89 -26.23 4.33
CA GLN A 38 -9.35 -25.13 5.17
C GLN A 38 -8.60 -23.84 4.86
N PHE A 39 -9.30 -22.72 5.00
CA PHE A 39 -8.73 -21.39 4.84
C PHE A 39 -7.95 -20.98 6.10
N PRO A 40 -6.72 -20.46 5.98
CA PRO A 40 -5.93 -20.06 7.15
C PRO A 40 -6.55 -18.84 7.83
N GLY A 41 -6.64 -18.89 9.17
CA GLY A 41 -7.19 -17.79 9.97
C GLY A 41 -6.27 -16.57 10.07
N THR A 42 -4.96 -16.73 9.86
CA THR A 42 -4.01 -15.61 9.77
C THR A 42 -2.87 -15.90 8.81
N ILE A 43 -2.51 -14.89 8.02
CA ILE A 43 -1.64 -15.05 6.85
C ILE A 43 -0.50 -14.07 6.91
N ILE A 44 0.69 -14.58 6.68
CA ILE A 44 1.90 -13.77 6.63
C ILE A 44 2.49 -13.93 5.23
N ALA A 45 2.60 -12.82 4.50
CA ALA A 45 3.13 -12.82 3.14
C ALA A 45 4.24 -11.79 2.96
N ASP A 46 5.17 -12.11 2.05
CA ASP A 46 6.32 -11.26 1.73
C ASP A 46 5.90 -9.97 0.98
N THR A 47 6.79 -8.98 0.94
CA THR A 47 6.49 -7.62 0.44
C THR A 47 6.03 -7.55 -1.01
N GLU A 48 6.32 -8.59 -1.79
CA GLU A 48 5.90 -8.74 -3.18
C GLU A 48 4.38 -8.88 -3.34
N TYR A 49 3.70 -9.37 -2.29
CA TYR A 49 2.25 -9.47 -2.25
C TYR A 49 1.57 -8.17 -1.82
N GLY A 50 2.30 -7.20 -1.27
CA GLY A 50 1.74 -5.93 -0.81
C GLY A 50 1.40 -4.95 -1.94
N ARG A 51 0.43 -5.32 -2.78
CA ARG A 51 -0.08 -4.55 -3.93
C ARG A 51 -1.60 -4.40 -3.81
N GLU A 52 -2.14 -3.34 -4.42
CA GLU A 52 -3.56 -3.01 -4.35
C GLU A 52 -4.49 -4.18 -4.68
N LYS A 53 -4.24 -4.92 -5.77
CA LYS A 53 -5.02 -6.12 -6.12
C LYS A 53 -5.09 -7.13 -4.97
N ASN A 54 -3.94 -7.44 -4.37
CA ASN A 54 -3.84 -8.46 -3.34
C ASN A 54 -4.48 -8.00 -2.03
N TYR A 55 -4.36 -6.72 -1.68
CA TYR A 55 -5.09 -6.17 -0.53
C TYR A 55 -6.61 -6.14 -0.77
N ALA A 56 -7.05 -5.82 -1.99
CA ALA A 56 -8.47 -5.90 -2.34
C ALA A 56 -9.01 -7.33 -2.17
N TYR A 57 -8.29 -8.32 -2.70
CA TYR A 57 -8.63 -9.73 -2.54
C TYR A 57 -8.69 -10.16 -1.06
N LEU A 58 -7.71 -9.77 -0.25
CA LEU A 58 -7.69 -10.10 1.19
C LEU A 58 -8.88 -9.50 1.95
N ASN A 59 -9.27 -8.28 1.60
CA ASN A 59 -10.42 -7.61 2.19
C ASN A 59 -11.75 -8.27 1.77
N GLU A 60 -11.86 -8.73 0.52
CA GLU A 60 -13.04 -9.44 0.01
C GLU A 60 -13.24 -10.80 0.70
N GLU A 61 -12.15 -11.54 0.91
CA GLU A 61 -12.17 -12.84 1.61
C GLU A 61 -12.29 -12.73 3.14
N ALA A 62 -12.42 -11.51 3.67
CA ALA A 62 -12.46 -11.21 5.11
C ALA A 62 -11.30 -11.88 5.90
N CYS A 63 -10.14 -12.01 5.26
CA CYS A 63 -9.00 -12.69 5.84
C CYS A 63 -8.14 -11.74 6.67
N ASN A 64 -7.76 -12.16 7.88
CA ASN A 64 -6.74 -11.45 8.63
C ASN A 64 -5.34 -11.74 8.05
N ALA A 65 -4.82 -10.83 7.25
CA ALA A 65 -3.54 -11.02 6.56
C ALA A 65 -2.56 -9.89 6.85
N VAL A 66 -1.41 -10.27 7.42
CA VAL A 66 -0.28 -9.40 7.70
C VAL A 66 0.69 -9.42 6.52
N VAL A 67 0.47 -8.50 5.59
CA VAL A 67 1.32 -8.35 4.38
C VAL A 67 2.06 -7.02 4.46
N LYS A 68 3.40 -7.07 4.41
CA LYS A 68 4.22 -5.86 4.33
C LYS A 68 4.06 -5.25 2.92
N TYR A 69 3.86 -3.94 2.79
CA TYR A 69 3.95 -3.29 1.48
C TYR A 69 5.41 -2.88 1.18
N SER A 70 5.71 -2.66 -0.10
CA SER A 70 7.09 -2.49 -0.61
C SER A 70 7.89 -1.35 0.05
N THR A 71 7.23 -0.31 0.54
CA THR A 71 7.88 0.84 1.20
C THR A 71 7.97 0.72 2.72
N TYR A 72 7.36 -0.30 3.35
CA TYR A 72 7.20 -0.41 4.81
C TYR A 72 8.53 -0.26 5.57
N HIS A 73 9.57 -0.98 5.16
CA HIS A 73 10.89 -0.90 5.82
C HIS A 73 11.60 0.45 5.59
N LYS A 74 11.34 1.11 4.47
CA LYS A 74 12.01 2.37 4.09
C LYS A 74 11.43 3.57 4.84
N GLU A 75 10.14 3.51 5.18
CA GLU A 75 9.40 4.58 5.87
C GLU A 75 9.96 4.95 7.25
N ASN A 76 10.64 4.02 7.93
CA ASN A 76 11.29 4.28 9.22
C ASN A 76 12.68 4.92 9.10
N SER A 77 13.24 5.02 7.89
CA SER A 77 14.54 5.65 7.70
C SER A 77 14.45 7.17 7.80
N LYS A 78 15.45 7.82 8.40
CA LYS A 78 15.54 9.29 8.45
C LYS A 78 15.45 9.91 7.05
N SER A 79 16.15 9.33 6.08
CA SER A 79 16.12 9.79 4.69
C SER A 79 14.71 9.82 4.12
N TRP A 80 13.86 8.83 4.42
CA TRP A 80 12.49 8.80 3.94
C TRP A 80 11.62 9.85 4.63
N GLN A 81 11.71 9.94 5.95
CA GLN A 81 10.90 10.88 6.75
C GLN A 81 11.23 12.36 6.45
N THR A 82 12.47 12.64 6.03
CA THR A 82 12.88 14.00 5.65
C THR A 82 12.74 14.30 4.16
N ASP A 83 12.39 13.30 3.33
CA ASP A 83 12.28 13.50 1.89
C ASP A 83 10.95 14.18 1.53
N ILE A 84 11.03 15.49 1.28
CA ILE A 84 9.89 16.34 0.95
C ILE A 84 9.17 15.94 -0.35
N SER A 85 9.77 15.10 -1.20
CA SER A 85 9.14 14.62 -2.43
C SER A 85 8.17 13.47 -2.21
N LYS A 86 8.20 12.85 -1.02
CA LYS A 86 7.34 11.73 -0.65
C LYS A 86 5.96 12.22 -0.24
N LEU A 87 4.94 11.64 -0.87
CA LEU A 87 3.54 11.88 -0.54
C LEU A 87 3.24 11.51 0.92
N ASP A 88 3.93 10.50 1.49
CA ASP A 88 3.74 10.11 2.90
C ASP A 88 4.11 11.24 3.88
N ASN A 89 4.89 12.24 3.44
CA ASN A 89 5.26 13.42 4.23
C ASN A 89 4.38 14.64 3.92
N TRP A 90 3.29 14.47 3.16
CA TRP A 90 2.35 15.53 2.80
C TRP A 90 1.04 15.36 3.58
N THR A 91 0.24 16.42 3.65
CA THR A 91 -1.07 16.38 4.31
C THR A 91 -2.17 16.29 3.28
N TYR A 92 -3.15 15.40 3.48
CA TYR A 92 -4.36 15.37 2.68
C TYR A 92 -5.46 16.18 3.36
N ASP A 93 -6.00 17.17 2.65
CA ASP A 93 -7.12 18.01 3.05
C ASP A 93 -8.40 17.41 2.47
N GLU A 94 -9.06 16.55 3.26
CA GLU A 94 -10.28 15.84 2.84
C GLU A 94 -11.42 16.80 2.48
N LYS A 95 -11.51 17.95 3.16
CA LYS A 95 -12.58 18.93 2.95
C LYS A 95 -12.50 19.59 1.57
N ASN A 96 -11.28 19.87 1.11
CA ASN A 96 -11.05 20.55 -0.17
C ASN A 96 -10.57 19.60 -1.27
N ASP A 97 -10.48 18.31 -0.99
CA ASP A 97 -10.00 17.30 -1.93
C ASP A 97 -8.65 17.68 -2.56
N ALA A 98 -7.69 17.96 -1.69
CA ALA A 98 -6.40 18.50 -2.07
C ALA A 98 -5.25 17.92 -1.24
N TRP A 99 -4.08 17.80 -1.86
CA TRP A 99 -2.84 17.50 -1.15
C TRP A 99 -2.07 18.77 -0.86
N ILE A 100 -1.56 18.90 0.35
CA ILE A 100 -0.74 20.02 0.80
C ILE A 100 0.70 19.52 0.91
N CYS A 101 1.60 20.05 0.06
CA CYS A 101 3.01 19.68 0.12
C CYS A 101 3.71 20.32 1.34
N VAL A 102 4.96 19.95 1.59
CA VAL A 102 5.75 20.46 2.73
C VAL A 102 5.91 21.99 2.74
N GLU A 103 5.91 22.63 1.56
CA GLU A 103 5.94 24.10 1.41
C GLU A 103 4.56 24.76 1.63
N GLY A 104 3.52 23.99 1.90
CA GLY A 104 2.16 24.48 2.07
C GLY A 104 1.38 24.71 0.76
N GLN A 105 1.97 24.42 -0.41
CA GLN A 105 1.26 24.54 -1.69
C GLN A 105 0.20 23.45 -1.84
N LYS A 106 -0.99 23.84 -2.32
CA LYS A 106 -2.10 22.92 -2.59
C LYS A 106 -1.99 22.31 -3.99
N LEU A 107 -2.18 21.01 -4.08
CA LEU A 107 -2.40 20.26 -5.29
C LEU A 107 -3.87 19.84 -5.33
N THR A 108 -4.62 20.41 -6.25
CA THR A 108 -6.06 20.16 -6.37
C THR A 108 -6.32 19.01 -7.31
N PHE A 109 -7.41 18.28 -7.06
CA PHE A 109 -7.90 17.24 -7.94
C PHE A 109 -8.09 17.75 -9.38
N ARG A 110 -7.78 16.89 -10.36
CA ARG A 110 -7.90 17.19 -11.79
C ARG A 110 -8.83 16.21 -12.49
N TYR A 111 -8.54 14.92 -12.39
CA TYR A 111 -9.32 13.86 -13.04
C TYR A 111 -9.01 12.50 -12.43
N GLU A 112 -9.84 11.51 -12.76
CA GLU A 112 -9.59 10.11 -12.45
C GLU A 112 -9.21 9.34 -13.70
N ARG A 113 -8.40 8.30 -13.51
CA ARG A 113 -8.00 7.37 -14.56
C ARG A 113 -8.14 5.95 -14.06
N LYS A 114 -8.82 5.13 -14.84
CA LYS A 114 -8.89 3.68 -14.67
C LYS A 114 -7.83 3.02 -15.54
N THR A 115 -7.10 2.07 -14.97
CA THR A 115 -6.06 1.31 -15.68
C THR A 115 -6.22 -0.17 -15.32
N MET A 116 -6.19 -1.03 -16.32
CA MET A 116 -6.16 -2.48 -16.12
C MET A 116 -4.72 -2.96 -15.95
N THR A 117 -4.48 -3.74 -14.91
CA THR A 117 -3.21 -4.47 -14.78
C THR A 117 -3.16 -5.64 -15.76
N GLU A 118 -1.96 -6.20 -15.97
CA GLU A 118 -1.78 -7.42 -16.76
C GLU A 118 -2.61 -8.60 -16.23
N SER A 119 -2.94 -8.59 -14.94
CA SER A 119 -3.76 -9.61 -14.29
C SER A 119 -5.27 -9.33 -14.37
N GLY A 120 -5.71 -8.33 -15.15
CA GLY A 120 -7.13 -7.98 -15.32
C GLY A 120 -7.76 -7.23 -14.15
N PHE A 121 -6.97 -6.65 -13.25
CA PHE A 121 -7.49 -5.89 -12.10
C PHE A 121 -7.57 -4.40 -12.43
N GLU A 122 -8.70 -3.77 -12.11
CA GLU A 122 -8.89 -2.32 -12.32
C GLU A 122 -8.26 -1.53 -11.17
N ILE A 123 -7.36 -0.62 -11.50
CA ILE A 123 -6.87 0.40 -10.57
C ILE A 123 -7.47 1.74 -10.97
N GLN A 124 -8.23 2.34 -10.06
CA GLN A 124 -8.67 3.73 -10.17
C GLN A 124 -7.68 4.64 -9.47
N THR A 125 -7.14 5.60 -10.22
CA THR A 125 -6.20 6.59 -9.71
C THR A 125 -6.71 7.99 -9.92
N ARG A 126 -6.45 8.85 -8.93
CA ARG A 126 -6.80 10.27 -8.93
C ARG A 126 -5.55 11.09 -9.21
N HIS A 127 -5.65 12.04 -10.12
CA HIS A 127 -4.56 12.93 -10.51
C HIS A 127 -4.74 14.29 -9.86
N TYR A 128 -3.69 14.79 -9.21
CA TYR A 128 -3.67 16.11 -8.57
C TYR A 128 -2.50 16.92 -9.10
N ARG A 129 -2.67 18.23 -9.25
CA ARG A 129 -1.61 19.12 -9.72
C ARG A 129 -1.55 20.41 -8.93
N SER A 130 -0.34 20.87 -8.60
CA SER A 130 -0.11 22.17 -7.96
C SER A 130 -0.60 23.32 -8.85
N SER A 131 -0.89 24.47 -8.24
CA SER A 131 -1.21 25.70 -8.96
C SER A 131 0.00 26.34 -9.63
N THR A 132 1.12 26.44 -8.91
CA THR A 132 2.41 26.90 -9.45
C THR A 132 3.57 26.32 -8.65
N CYS A 133 4.60 25.82 -9.33
CA CYS A 133 5.87 25.44 -8.70
C CYS A 133 7.06 26.27 -9.19
N ASP A 134 6.90 27.19 -10.13
CA ASP A 134 8.02 27.76 -10.89
C ASP A 134 8.98 28.62 -10.07
N SER A 135 8.46 29.33 -9.07
CA SER A 135 9.25 30.10 -8.11
C SER A 135 9.47 29.37 -6.77
N CYS A 136 9.08 28.09 -6.67
CA CYS A 136 9.19 27.35 -5.41
C CYS A 136 10.66 27.02 -5.08
N PRO A 137 11.22 27.51 -3.96
CA PRO A 137 12.63 27.27 -3.60
C PRO A 137 12.91 25.79 -3.33
N LEU A 138 11.89 25.01 -2.96
CA LEU A 138 12.00 23.58 -2.71
C LEU A 138 11.89 22.72 -3.99
N LYS A 139 11.55 23.30 -5.15
CA LYS A 139 11.36 22.56 -6.42
C LYS A 139 12.52 21.60 -6.73
N PRO A 140 13.82 22.00 -6.62
CA PRO A 140 14.94 21.10 -6.94
C PRO A 140 15.01 19.83 -6.10
N LYS A 141 14.51 19.87 -4.85
CA LYS A 141 14.45 18.72 -3.94
C LYS A 141 13.11 17.98 -4.00
N CYS A 142 12.05 18.64 -4.46
CA CYS A 142 10.68 18.10 -4.49
C CYS A 142 10.36 17.33 -5.78
N THR A 143 10.74 17.86 -6.95
CA THR A 143 10.32 17.27 -8.23
C THR A 143 11.30 17.55 -9.36
N LYS A 144 11.38 16.62 -10.30
CA LYS A 144 12.13 16.79 -11.56
C LYS A 144 11.25 17.32 -12.71
N ALA A 145 9.97 17.58 -12.44
CA ALA A 145 9.05 18.13 -13.43
C ALA A 145 9.50 19.54 -13.86
N LYS A 146 9.41 19.82 -15.16
CA LYS A 146 9.75 21.15 -15.70
C LYS A 146 8.78 22.22 -15.19
N GLY A 147 7.48 21.91 -15.13
CA GLY A 147 6.45 22.80 -14.61
C GLY A 147 5.94 22.37 -13.24
N ASP A 148 4.62 22.38 -13.11
CA ASP A 148 3.91 22.04 -11.88
C ASP A 148 4.08 20.59 -11.46
N ARG A 149 4.00 20.38 -10.15
CA ARG A 149 4.03 19.04 -9.57
C ARG A 149 2.69 18.37 -9.81
N GLU A 150 2.73 17.22 -10.46
CA GLU A 150 1.59 16.30 -10.57
C GLU A 150 1.86 15.03 -9.79
N ILE A 151 0.82 14.50 -9.16
CA ILE A 151 0.83 13.21 -8.48
C ILE A 151 -0.37 12.38 -8.95
N GLN A 152 -0.18 11.07 -8.95
CA GLN A 152 -1.21 10.08 -9.23
C GLN A 152 -1.32 9.18 -8.00
N VAL A 153 -2.51 9.02 -7.46
CA VAL A 153 -2.73 8.27 -6.21
C VAL A 153 -3.96 7.38 -6.31
N SER A 154 -3.86 6.14 -5.85
CA SER A 154 -5.05 5.34 -5.52
C SER A 154 -5.40 5.60 -4.06
N MET A 155 -6.57 6.20 -3.82
CA MET A 155 -7.07 6.44 -2.46
C MET A 155 -7.36 5.12 -1.74
N ASN A 156 -7.84 4.11 -2.49
CA ASN A 156 -8.07 2.75 -1.99
C ASN A 156 -6.76 2.14 -1.47
N TYR A 157 -5.70 2.21 -2.28
CA TYR A 157 -4.41 1.65 -1.88
C TYR A 157 -3.79 2.39 -0.68
N ILE A 158 -3.94 3.72 -0.60
CA ILE A 158 -3.50 4.48 0.58
C ILE A 158 -4.24 4.01 1.84
N GLY A 159 -5.56 3.80 1.75
CA GLY A 159 -6.37 3.24 2.84
C GLY A 159 -5.91 1.84 3.24
N MET A 160 -5.72 0.94 2.29
CA MET A 160 -5.23 -0.42 2.53
C MET A 160 -3.84 -0.43 3.16
N LYS A 161 -2.92 0.43 2.71
CA LYS A 161 -1.60 0.59 3.35
C LYS A 161 -1.71 1.07 4.80
N ARG A 162 -2.69 1.95 5.12
CA ARG A 162 -2.93 2.42 6.48
C ARG A 162 -3.37 1.26 7.38
N GLN A 163 -4.35 0.47 6.93
CA GLN A 163 -4.82 -0.73 7.63
C GLN A 163 -3.68 -1.74 7.84
N ALA A 164 -2.93 -2.07 6.79
CA ALA A 164 -1.77 -2.97 6.88
C ALA A 164 -0.71 -2.44 7.86
N ARG A 165 -0.46 -1.13 7.89
CA ARG A 165 0.48 -0.51 8.83
C ARG A 165 0.01 -0.63 10.27
N GLU A 166 -1.28 -0.50 10.54
CA GLU A 166 -1.85 -0.67 11.88
C GLU A 166 -1.72 -2.12 12.36
N GLN A 167 -2.02 -3.09 11.49
CA GLN A 167 -1.82 -4.52 11.76
C GLN A 167 -0.34 -4.86 11.99
N LEU A 168 0.58 -4.32 11.18
CA LEU A 168 2.03 -4.57 11.33
C LEU A 168 2.64 -3.96 12.60
N LYS A 169 1.93 -3.05 13.26
CA LYS A 169 2.33 -2.42 14.53
C LYS A 169 1.68 -3.09 15.76
N SER A 170 0.73 -4.00 15.58
CA SER A 170 0.16 -4.77 16.70
C SER A 170 1.14 -5.83 17.20
N GLU A 171 0.85 -6.44 18.35
CA GLU A 171 1.70 -7.50 18.94
C GLU A 171 1.97 -8.66 17.97
N ASP A 172 0.98 -9.01 17.14
CA ASP A 172 1.11 -10.04 16.08
C ASP A 172 2.08 -9.63 14.97
N GLY A 173 2.18 -8.32 14.67
CA GLY A 173 3.12 -7.78 13.68
C GLY A 173 4.58 -7.77 14.15
N TYR A 174 4.82 -7.66 15.46
CA TYR A 174 6.15 -7.71 16.07
C TYR A 174 6.73 -9.13 16.15
N ALA A 175 5.88 -10.15 16.15
CA ALA A 175 6.27 -11.56 16.15
C ALA A 175 6.73 -12.10 14.77
N LEU A 176 6.79 -11.25 13.73
CA LEU A 176 7.03 -11.59 12.30
C LEU A 176 8.27 -10.98 11.64
#